data_AF-A0A2P5FQM2-F1
#
_entry.id   AF-A0A2P5FQM2-F1
#
_cell.length_a   1.000
_cell.length_b   1.000
_cell.length_c   1.000
_cell.angle_alpha   90.00
_cell.angle_beta   90.00
_cell.angle_gamma   90.00
#
_symmetry.space_group_name_H-M   'P 1'
#
loop_
_entity.id
_entity.type
_entity.pdbx_description
1 polymer ?
#
loop_
_entity_poly.entity_id
_entity_poly.type
_entity_poly.pdbx_seq_one_letter_code
_entity_poly.pdbx_strand_id
1 'polypeptide(L)'
;MALRGASFLFLLLALAGFLAFSEATVKPTPYVQPFNKSSFPVDFVFGAGTAAYQSEGGAFIDGKGPNIWDTFTRQHPEKIWDRSNGDIAEDFYHRYKEDIKLMRKVGLNSFRFSISWSRILPKGKLSGGVNPLGVKYYNDLINELLSNGIKPFVTLFHFDTPQALENEYSSWLNPKIVKDYSDYADLCFKTFGDRVKFWVTMNEPNGFSMNGYGTGTFAPGRCSNYVGNCTVGNSATEPYIAAHHLLLAHATAVKLYREKYQPYQKGKIGITIVTHWFEPKTKTAASQRAASRALDFFFGW
;
A
#
# COMPACT_ATOMS: atom_id res chain seq x y z
N MET A 1 9.01 -52.90 -53.34
CA MET A 1 7.72 -52.22 -53.09
C MET A 1 7.21 -52.45 -51.66
N ALA A 2 8.08 -52.29 -50.64
CA ALA A 2 7.72 -52.56 -49.23
C ALA A 2 8.14 -51.44 -48.25
N LEU A 3 8.99 -50.50 -48.66
CA LEU A 3 9.46 -49.40 -47.80
C LEU A 3 8.58 -48.12 -47.83
N ARG A 4 7.51 -48.06 -48.64
CA ARG A 4 6.58 -46.91 -48.65
C ARG A 4 5.40 -47.07 -47.68
N GLY A 5 5.11 -48.27 -47.18
CA GLY A 5 4.02 -48.51 -46.24
C GLY A 5 4.38 -48.19 -44.78
N ALA A 6 5.63 -48.42 -44.38
CA ALA A 6 6.08 -48.23 -43.00
C ALA A 6 6.12 -46.75 -42.58
N SER A 7 6.56 -45.85 -43.48
CA SER A 7 6.55 -44.39 -43.21
C SER A 7 5.13 -43.81 -43.12
N PHE A 8 4.16 -44.37 -43.85
CA PHE A 8 2.78 -43.91 -43.80
C PHE A 8 2.08 -44.34 -42.51
N LEU A 9 2.38 -45.55 -42.02
CA LEU A 9 1.89 -46.04 -40.73
C LEU A 9 2.49 -45.25 -39.55
N PHE A 10 3.77 -44.88 -39.63
CA PHE A 10 4.43 -44.04 -38.61
C PHE A 10 3.87 -42.61 -38.57
N LEU A 11 3.55 -42.02 -39.73
CA LEU A 11 2.90 -40.71 -39.79
C LEU A 11 1.47 -40.74 -39.23
N LEU A 12 0.71 -41.81 -39.49
CA LEU A 12 -0.65 -41.98 -38.95
C LEU A 12 -0.65 -42.21 -37.43
N LEU A 13 0.32 -42.98 -36.90
CA LEU A 13 0.49 -43.16 -35.45
C LEU A 13 0.98 -41.88 -34.75
N ALA A 14 1.83 -41.08 -35.40
CA ALA A 14 2.24 -39.77 -34.90
C ALA A 14 1.07 -38.77 -34.90
N LEU A 15 0.22 -38.77 -35.94
CA LEU A 15 -0.98 -37.92 -35.98
C LEU A 15 -2.01 -38.34 -34.92
N ALA A 16 -2.17 -39.64 -34.66
CA ALA A 16 -3.05 -40.16 -33.62
C ALA A 16 -2.54 -39.80 -32.20
N GLY A 17 -1.21 -39.76 -32.00
CA GLY A 17 -0.60 -39.29 -30.74
C GLY A 17 -0.74 -37.79 -30.51
N PHE A 18 -0.73 -36.97 -31.55
CA PHE A 18 -0.96 -35.52 -31.46
C PHE A 18 -2.44 -35.13 -31.23
N LEU A 19 -3.39 -36.03 -31.54
CA LEU A 19 -4.81 -35.85 -31.23
C LEU A 19 -5.23 -36.43 -29.87
N ALA A 20 -4.35 -37.16 -29.18
CA ALA A 20 -4.62 -37.78 -27.88
C ALA A 20 -4.23 -36.89 -26.68
N PHE A 21 -3.63 -35.72 -26.91
CA PHE A 21 -3.67 -34.64 -25.93
C PHE A 21 -4.92 -33.82 -26.19
N SER A 22 -6.09 -34.42 -25.89
CA SER A 22 -7.19 -33.57 -25.49
C SER A 22 -6.68 -32.84 -24.26
N GLU A 23 -6.51 -31.52 -24.37
CA GLU A 23 -6.68 -30.65 -23.23
C GLU A 23 -7.81 -31.26 -22.40
N ALA A 24 -7.55 -31.54 -21.13
CA ALA A 24 -8.65 -31.61 -20.20
C ALA A 24 -9.22 -30.18 -20.16
N THR A 25 -9.95 -29.79 -21.20
CA THR A 25 -10.95 -28.75 -21.15
C THR A 25 -11.90 -29.28 -20.10
N VAL A 26 -11.70 -28.83 -18.87
CA VAL A 26 -12.70 -28.92 -17.82
C VAL A 26 -13.95 -28.39 -18.46
N LYS A 27 -14.88 -29.27 -18.87
CA LYS A 27 -16.19 -28.85 -19.34
C LYS A 27 -16.75 -27.99 -18.21
N PRO A 28 -17.04 -26.71 -18.43
CA PRO A 28 -17.64 -25.87 -17.39
C PRO A 28 -18.90 -26.61 -16.93
N THR A 29 -18.88 -27.07 -15.68
CA THR A 29 -20.05 -27.71 -15.10
C THR A 29 -21.17 -26.65 -15.08
N PRO A 30 -22.37 -26.93 -15.60
CA PRO A 30 -23.46 -25.95 -15.65
C PRO A 30 -24.04 -25.63 -14.26
N TYR A 31 -23.58 -26.31 -13.20
CA TYR A 31 -23.85 -25.95 -11.82
C TYR A 31 -22.79 -25.00 -11.29
N VAL A 32 -22.64 -23.85 -11.94
CA VAL A 32 -22.06 -22.67 -11.31
C VAL A 32 -23.16 -22.11 -10.43
N GLN A 33 -23.12 -22.40 -9.12
CA GLN A 33 -23.73 -21.46 -8.18
C GLN A 33 -23.23 -20.07 -8.60
N PRO A 34 -24.09 -19.12 -9.02
CA PRO A 34 -23.61 -17.87 -9.60
C PRO A 34 -22.65 -17.24 -8.60
N PHE A 35 -21.39 -17.07 -8.99
CA PHE A 35 -20.38 -16.52 -8.09
C PHE A 35 -20.76 -15.09 -7.77
N ASN A 36 -21.27 -14.87 -6.57
CA ASN A 36 -21.84 -13.60 -6.15
C ASN A 36 -21.61 -13.41 -4.65
N LYS A 37 -22.00 -12.25 -4.12
CA LYS A 37 -21.80 -11.90 -2.70
C LYS A 37 -22.37 -12.92 -1.70
N SER A 38 -23.39 -13.71 -2.09
CA SER A 38 -23.97 -14.76 -1.24
C SER A 38 -23.03 -15.95 -1.00
N SER A 39 -21.95 -16.07 -1.78
CA SER A 39 -20.90 -17.07 -1.56
C SER A 39 -19.96 -16.71 -0.40
N PHE A 40 -20.10 -15.52 0.18
CA PHE A 40 -19.30 -15.01 1.29
C PHE A 40 -20.17 -14.83 2.54
N PRO A 41 -19.56 -14.74 3.75
CA PRO A 41 -20.29 -14.37 4.96
C PRO A 41 -21.09 -13.07 4.78
N VAL A 42 -22.25 -12.98 5.42
CA VAL A 42 -23.18 -11.84 5.26
C VAL A 42 -22.56 -10.49 5.66
N ASP A 43 -21.57 -10.53 6.54
CA ASP A 43 -20.82 -9.38 7.04
C ASP A 43 -19.50 -9.11 6.31
N PHE A 44 -19.23 -9.84 5.22
CA PHE A 44 -18.03 -9.66 4.41
C PHE A 44 -18.00 -8.26 3.76
N VAL A 45 -16.83 -7.63 3.81
CA VAL A 45 -16.61 -6.26 3.35
C VAL A 45 -15.90 -6.29 1.99
N PHE A 46 -16.55 -5.73 0.97
CA PHE A 46 -16.01 -5.53 -0.38
C PHE A 46 -15.82 -4.03 -0.62
N GLY A 47 -14.60 -3.64 -0.97
CA GLY A 47 -14.26 -2.24 -1.18
C GLY A 47 -13.21 -2.03 -2.24
N ALA A 48 -12.89 -0.76 -2.47
CA ALA A 48 -11.76 -0.30 -3.27
C ALA A 48 -10.76 0.42 -2.35
N GLY A 49 -9.54 0.64 -2.84
CA GLY A 49 -8.48 1.30 -2.06
C GLY A 49 -7.68 2.30 -2.88
N THR A 50 -7.31 3.42 -2.27
CA THR A 50 -6.36 4.43 -2.80
C THR A 50 -5.36 4.86 -1.74
N ALA A 51 -4.39 5.70 -2.14
CA ALA A 51 -3.45 6.37 -1.25
C ALA A 51 -3.37 7.85 -1.61
N ALA A 52 -3.11 8.68 -0.59
CA ALA A 52 -3.18 10.14 -0.70
C ALA A 52 -2.33 10.69 -1.85
N TYR A 53 -1.02 10.40 -1.87
CA TYR A 53 -0.13 10.89 -2.94
C TYR A 53 -0.48 10.35 -4.33
N GLN A 54 -1.05 9.13 -4.39
CA GLN A 54 -1.39 8.48 -5.65
C GLN A 54 -2.69 9.00 -6.26
N SER A 55 -3.61 9.58 -5.46
CA SER A 55 -4.94 9.94 -5.94
C SER A 55 -5.33 11.40 -5.69
N GLU A 56 -4.90 12.02 -4.59
CA GLU A 56 -5.44 13.33 -4.18
C GLU A 56 -5.11 14.47 -5.14
N GLY A 57 -3.85 14.59 -5.55
CA GLY A 57 -3.37 15.86 -6.10
C GLY A 57 -3.48 16.99 -5.07
N GLY A 58 -3.73 18.21 -5.55
CA GLY A 58 -3.80 19.39 -4.69
C GLY A 58 -2.54 19.52 -3.82
N ALA A 59 -1.37 19.25 -4.42
CA ALA A 59 -0.14 18.99 -3.68
C ALA A 59 0.41 20.23 -2.95
N PHE A 60 0.08 21.45 -3.42
CA PHE A 60 0.57 22.74 -2.89
C PHE A 60 -0.55 23.76 -2.66
N ILE A 61 -1.77 23.31 -2.45
CA ILE A 61 -2.92 24.17 -2.14
C ILE A 61 -3.36 24.00 -0.68
N ASP A 62 -4.14 24.95 -0.20
CA ASP A 62 -4.81 24.88 1.11
C ASP A 62 -3.87 24.56 2.28
N GLY A 63 -2.64 25.06 2.22
CA GLY A 63 -1.65 24.95 3.28
C GLY A 63 -0.99 23.57 3.43
N LYS A 64 -1.16 22.63 2.50
CA LYS A 64 -0.40 21.37 2.50
C LYS A 64 1.11 21.64 2.40
N GLY A 65 1.89 20.98 3.25
CA GLY A 65 3.35 20.96 3.15
C GLY A 65 3.87 19.93 2.15
N PRO A 66 5.11 20.08 1.65
CA PRO A 66 5.73 19.07 0.80
C PRO A 66 5.99 17.78 1.58
N ASN A 67 5.84 16.64 0.91
CA ASN A 67 6.27 15.33 1.38
C ASN A 67 7.47 14.80 0.57
N ILE A 68 8.03 13.67 0.99
CA ILE A 68 9.22 13.09 0.33
C ILE A 68 8.97 12.71 -1.14
N TRP A 69 7.74 12.37 -1.52
CA TRP A 69 7.41 12.05 -2.91
C TRP A 69 7.28 13.30 -3.78
N ASP A 70 6.75 14.40 -3.24
CA ASP A 70 6.75 15.70 -3.90
C ASP A 70 8.18 16.10 -4.29
N THR A 71 9.13 15.90 -3.38
CA THR A 71 10.56 16.18 -3.60
C THR A 71 11.18 15.18 -4.58
N PHE A 72 10.99 13.89 -4.35
CA PHE A 72 11.63 12.83 -5.12
C PHE A 72 11.26 12.88 -6.61
N THR A 73 9.98 13.02 -6.95
CA THR A 73 9.53 13.08 -8.35
C THR A 73 10.06 14.31 -9.10
N ARG A 74 10.31 15.42 -8.40
CA ARG A 74 10.87 16.65 -8.99
C ARG A 74 12.39 16.62 -9.13
N GLN A 75 13.08 16.09 -8.13
CA GLN A 75 14.55 16.06 -8.10
C GLN A 75 15.12 14.89 -8.89
N HIS A 76 14.35 13.80 -8.98
CA HIS A 76 14.73 12.57 -9.67
C HIS A 76 13.66 12.13 -10.68
N PRO A 77 13.28 12.99 -11.65
CA PRO A 77 12.28 12.62 -12.66
C PRO A 77 12.74 11.40 -13.47
N GLU A 78 14.04 11.16 -13.62
CA GLU A 78 14.61 9.98 -14.27
C GLU A 78 14.33 8.66 -13.54
N LYS A 79 13.99 8.71 -12.25
CA LYS A 79 13.58 7.53 -11.48
C LYS A 79 12.08 7.23 -11.61
N ILE A 80 11.33 8.11 -12.25
CA ILE A 80 9.92 7.88 -12.60
C ILE A 80 9.87 7.51 -14.08
N TRP A 81 9.26 6.35 -14.38
CA TRP A 81 9.27 5.76 -15.73
C TRP A 81 8.87 6.74 -16.84
N ASP A 82 7.81 7.51 -16.61
CA ASP A 82 7.29 8.52 -17.54
C ASP A 82 7.62 9.96 -17.12
N ARG A 83 8.46 10.13 -16.09
CA ARG A 83 8.85 11.42 -15.52
C ARG A 83 7.68 12.25 -14.95
N SER A 84 6.55 11.62 -14.66
CA SER A 84 5.38 12.26 -14.06
C SER A 84 5.56 12.54 -12.56
N ASN A 85 4.56 13.18 -11.94
CA ASN A 85 4.49 13.45 -10.52
C ASN A 85 3.04 13.39 -10.00
N GLY A 86 2.86 13.48 -8.68
CA GLY A 86 1.56 13.42 -8.01
C GLY A 86 0.87 14.77 -7.80
N ASP A 87 1.25 15.82 -8.54
CA ASP A 87 0.75 17.18 -8.28
C ASP A 87 -0.76 17.30 -8.46
N ILE A 88 -1.27 16.64 -9.51
CA ILE A 88 -2.70 16.54 -9.85
C ILE A 88 -3.21 15.13 -9.55
N ALA A 89 -2.43 14.08 -9.87
CA ALA A 89 -2.87 12.68 -9.76
C ALA A 89 -4.25 12.46 -10.43
N GLU A 90 -5.20 11.83 -9.72
CA GLU A 90 -6.59 11.66 -10.17
C GLU A 90 -7.50 12.84 -9.79
N ASP A 91 -6.93 13.88 -9.19
CA ASP A 91 -7.61 15.06 -8.66
C ASP A 91 -8.70 14.72 -7.61
N PHE A 92 -8.48 13.63 -6.85
CA PHE A 92 -9.45 13.16 -5.85
C PHE A 92 -9.71 14.21 -4.76
N TYR A 93 -8.75 15.11 -4.49
CA TYR A 93 -8.93 16.23 -3.55
C TYR A 93 -10.15 17.10 -3.89
N HIS A 94 -10.39 17.35 -5.18
CA HIS A 94 -11.55 18.12 -5.63
C HIS A 94 -12.74 17.24 -6.02
N ARG A 95 -12.49 15.99 -6.47
CA ARG A 95 -13.47 15.14 -7.16
C ARG A 95 -14.03 13.99 -6.32
N TYR A 96 -13.67 13.89 -5.04
CA TYR A 96 -14.06 12.76 -4.18
C TYR A 96 -15.58 12.48 -4.14
N LYS A 97 -16.43 13.50 -4.28
CA LYS A 97 -17.90 13.32 -4.29
C LYS A 97 -18.38 12.53 -5.51
N GLU A 98 -17.81 12.81 -6.67
CA GLU A 98 -18.11 12.12 -7.93
C GLU A 98 -17.63 10.67 -7.86
N ASP A 99 -16.45 10.46 -7.33
CA ASP A 99 -15.87 9.12 -7.19
C ASP A 99 -16.65 8.26 -6.18
N ILE A 100 -17.14 8.84 -5.08
CA ILE A 100 -18.03 8.15 -4.13
C ILE A 100 -19.35 7.74 -4.77
N LYS A 101 -19.93 8.57 -5.66
CA LYS A 101 -21.13 8.17 -6.42
C LYS A 101 -20.86 6.95 -7.30
N LEU A 102 -19.67 6.87 -7.90
CA LEU A 102 -19.25 5.70 -8.69
C LEU A 102 -19.07 4.45 -7.80
N MET A 103 -18.43 4.58 -6.64
CA MET A 103 -18.28 3.48 -5.67
C MET A 103 -19.65 2.93 -5.25
N ARG A 104 -20.63 3.81 -5.00
CA ARG A 104 -22.00 3.42 -4.68
C ARG A 104 -22.67 2.69 -5.85
N LYS A 105 -22.48 3.17 -7.09
CA LYS A 105 -23.03 2.53 -8.30
C LYS A 105 -22.48 1.11 -8.52
N VAL A 106 -21.21 0.88 -8.20
CA VAL A 106 -20.59 -0.45 -8.23
C VAL A 106 -21.11 -1.35 -7.10
N GLY A 107 -21.58 -0.77 -6.00
CA GLY A 107 -22.09 -1.50 -4.84
C GLY A 107 -21.02 -1.83 -3.80
N LEU A 108 -19.96 -1.01 -3.72
CA LEU A 108 -18.92 -1.15 -2.69
C LEU A 108 -19.48 -0.77 -1.32
N ASN A 109 -19.03 -1.48 -0.27
CA ASN A 109 -19.47 -1.27 1.11
C ASN A 109 -18.36 -0.71 2.02
N SER A 110 -17.13 -0.61 1.52
CA SER A 110 -16.03 0.11 2.15
C SER A 110 -15.17 0.83 1.13
N PHE A 111 -14.44 1.82 1.63
CA PHE A 111 -13.39 2.49 0.89
C PHE A 111 -12.17 2.67 1.76
N ARG A 112 -11.04 2.14 1.31
CA ARG A 112 -9.75 2.34 1.93
C ARG A 112 -9.07 3.57 1.32
N PHE A 113 -8.65 4.51 2.15
CA PHE A 113 -7.84 5.65 1.72
C PHE A 113 -6.77 5.95 2.77
N SER A 114 -5.77 6.75 2.43
CA SER A 114 -4.80 7.26 3.41
C SER A 114 -4.98 8.74 3.70
N ILE A 115 -4.57 9.15 4.90
CA ILE A 115 -4.45 10.56 5.26
C ILE A 115 -3.03 11.01 4.90
N SER A 116 -2.91 12.13 4.19
CA SER A 116 -1.62 12.73 3.92
C SER A 116 -1.11 13.47 5.15
N TRP A 117 -0.01 12.97 5.71
CA TRP A 117 0.58 13.53 6.93
C TRP A 117 0.94 15.00 6.70
N SER A 118 1.58 15.35 5.58
CA SER A 118 1.96 16.74 5.29
C SER A 118 0.77 17.64 4.95
N ARG A 119 -0.41 17.08 4.65
CA ARG A 119 -1.66 17.87 4.51
C ARG A 119 -2.24 18.22 5.88
N ILE A 120 -2.15 17.34 6.87
CA ILE A 120 -2.62 17.60 8.25
C ILE A 120 -1.60 18.41 9.06
N LEU A 121 -0.32 18.05 8.98
CA LEU A 121 0.80 18.70 9.66
C LEU A 121 1.84 19.12 8.61
N PRO A 122 1.75 20.35 8.06
CA PRO A 122 2.63 20.82 6.97
C PRO A 122 4.12 20.78 7.32
N LYS A 123 4.47 20.95 8.59
CA LYS A 123 5.85 20.85 9.11
C LYS A 123 6.13 19.50 9.79
N GLY A 124 5.24 18.53 9.64
CA GLY A 124 5.30 17.17 10.19
C GLY A 124 5.06 17.05 11.70
N LYS A 125 5.48 18.03 12.50
CA LYS A 125 5.29 18.04 13.96
C LYS A 125 4.02 18.79 14.36
N LEU A 126 3.40 18.38 15.47
CA LEU A 126 2.28 19.12 16.08
C LEU A 126 2.65 20.57 16.44
N SER A 127 3.87 20.80 16.92
CA SER A 127 4.37 22.15 17.24
C SER A 127 4.47 23.06 16.01
N GLY A 128 4.49 22.48 14.81
CA GLY A 128 4.48 23.21 13.55
C GLY A 128 3.11 23.74 13.14
N GLY A 129 2.04 23.37 13.86
CA GLY A 129 0.67 23.76 13.60
C GLY A 129 -0.11 22.72 12.79
N VAL A 130 -1.40 22.58 13.13
CA VAL A 130 -2.36 21.78 12.37
C VAL A 130 -2.91 22.62 11.23
N ASN A 131 -2.99 22.04 10.04
CA ASN A 131 -3.66 22.67 8.92
C ASN A 131 -5.19 22.42 8.98
N PRO A 132 -6.01 23.45 9.29
CA PRO A 132 -7.45 23.26 9.43
C PRO A 132 -8.13 22.90 8.11
N LEU A 133 -7.61 23.33 6.95
CA LEU A 133 -8.20 23.00 5.64
C LEU A 133 -7.93 21.55 5.26
N GLY A 134 -6.74 21.03 5.56
CA GLY A 134 -6.44 19.61 5.45
C GLY A 134 -7.35 18.75 6.33
N VAL A 135 -7.55 19.16 7.60
CA VAL A 135 -8.50 18.50 8.51
C VAL A 135 -9.93 18.56 7.97
N LYS A 136 -10.35 19.70 7.41
CA LYS A 136 -11.67 19.88 6.81
C LYS A 136 -11.89 18.90 5.65
N TYR A 137 -10.92 18.79 4.74
CA TYR A 137 -10.99 17.86 3.60
C TYR A 137 -11.27 16.42 4.03
N TYR A 138 -10.50 15.86 4.97
CA TYR A 138 -10.75 14.49 5.42
C TYR A 138 -12.03 14.35 6.23
N ASN A 139 -12.45 15.37 6.98
CA ASN A 139 -13.77 15.38 7.61
C ASN A 139 -14.90 15.29 6.57
N ASP A 140 -14.82 16.10 5.52
CA ASP A 140 -15.84 16.11 4.46
C ASP A 140 -15.84 14.80 3.67
N LEU A 141 -14.66 14.24 3.37
CA LEU A 141 -14.52 12.91 2.73
C LEU A 141 -15.15 11.81 3.58
N ILE A 142 -14.83 11.74 4.87
CA ILE A 142 -15.37 10.74 5.80
C ILE A 142 -16.89 10.88 5.91
N ASN A 143 -17.40 12.12 6.01
CA ASN A 143 -18.83 12.38 6.08
C ASN A 143 -19.55 11.95 4.79
N GLU A 144 -18.97 12.24 3.63
CA GLU A 144 -19.53 11.84 2.33
C GLU A 144 -19.54 10.32 2.16
N LEU A 145 -18.48 9.62 2.57
CA LEU A 145 -18.45 8.15 2.56
C LEU A 145 -19.58 7.56 3.41
N LEU A 146 -19.71 8.06 4.65
CA LEU A 146 -20.71 7.56 5.58
C LEU A 146 -22.14 7.89 5.15
N SER A 147 -22.40 9.08 4.57
CA SER A 147 -23.72 9.44 4.04
C SER A 147 -24.13 8.56 2.86
N ASN A 148 -23.16 7.94 2.18
CA ASN A 148 -23.36 6.98 1.10
C ASN A 148 -23.33 5.51 1.58
N GLY A 149 -23.27 5.25 2.89
CA GLY A 149 -23.24 3.91 3.46
C GLY A 149 -21.93 3.15 3.25
N ILE A 150 -20.85 3.87 2.89
CA ILE A 150 -19.52 3.29 2.63
C ILE A 150 -18.66 3.44 3.89
N LYS A 151 -18.14 2.32 4.39
CA LYS A 151 -17.30 2.30 5.61
C LYS A 151 -15.89 2.82 5.29
N PRO A 152 -15.39 3.86 5.99
CA PRO A 152 -14.02 4.33 5.82
C PRO A 152 -13.02 3.36 6.49
N PHE A 153 -12.04 2.89 5.71
CA PHE A 153 -10.86 2.16 6.18
C PHE A 153 -9.64 3.07 6.03
N VAL A 154 -9.19 3.67 7.13
CA VAL A 154 -8.24 4.78 7.06
C VAL A 154 -6.82 4.30 7.35
N THR A 155 -5.93 4.51 6.39
CA THR A 155 -4.49 4.29 6.53
C THR A 155 -3.82 5.59 6.99
N LEU A 156 -3.17 5.60 8.15
CA LEU A 156 -2.55 6.80 8.69
C LEU A 156 -1.29 7.20 7.91
N PHE A 157 -0.48 6.23 7.48
CA PHE A 157 0.73 6.47 6.71
C PHE A 157 0.81 5.61 5.46
N HIS A 158 0.96 6.25 4.30
CA HIS A 158 1.16 5.58 3.02
C HIS A 158 2.29 6.26 2.23
N PHE A 159 3.49 6.20 2.82
CA PHE A 159 4.78 6.57 2.22
C PHE A 159 5.04 8.06 2.03
N ASP A 160 4.09 8.93 2.37
CA ASP A 160 4.15 10.37 2.11
C ASP A 160 4.61 11.18 3.34
N THR A 161 5.79 10.83 3.86
CA THR A 161 6.37 11.51 5.03
C THR A 161 6.60 13.00 4.74
N PRO A 162 6.26 13.92 5.66
CA PRO A 162 6.51 15.35 5.47
C PRO A 162 8.01 15.63 5.25
N GLN A 163 8.35 16.38 4.19
CA GLN A 163 9.74 16.67 3.84
C GLN A 163 10.47 17.42 4.96
N ALA A 164 9.73 18.17 5.80
CA ALA A 164 10.29 18.83 6.97
C ALA A 164 10.98 17.84 7.93
N LEU A 165 10.43 16.63 8.12
CA LEU A 165 11.01 15.61 9.00
C LEU A 165 12.22 14.92 8.34
N GLU A 166 12.17 14.73 7.03
CA GLU A 166 13.29 14.18 6.25
C GLU A 166 14.49 15.15 6.31
N ASN A 167 14.23 16.46 6.18
CA ASN A 167 15.26 17.50 6.26
C ASN A 167 15.82 17.65 7.68
N GLU A 168 14.98 17.55 8.72
CA GLU A 168 15.42 17.79 10.10
C GLU A 168 16.30 16.65 10.63
N TYR A 169 15.95 15.40 10.33
CA TYR A 169 16.62 14.25 10.92
C TYR A 169 16.60 12.98 10.07
N SER A 170 16.30 13.07 8.76
CA SER A 170 16.21 11.91 7.86
C SER A 170 15.09 10.92 8.22
N SER A 171 13.95 11.45 8.69
CA SER A 171 12.72 10.74 9.00
C SER A 171 12.93 9.35 9.62
N TRP A 172 12.68 8.28 8.86
CA TRP A 172 12.64 6.90 9.35
C TRP A 172 14.02 6.34 9.72
N LEU A 173 15.10 7.05 9.41
CA LEU A 173 16.45 6.70 9.88
C LEU A 173 16.74 7.22 11.29
N ASN A 174 15.80 7.94 11.92
CA ASN A 174 15.99 8.51 13.25
C ASN A 174 14.86 8.15 14.22
N PRO A 175 15.17 7.79 15.48
CA PRO A 175 14.15 7.39 16.46
C PRO A 175 13.15 8.49 16.81
N LYS A 176 13.46 9.77 16.57
CA LYS A 176 12.52 10.89 16.79
C LYS A 176 11.22 10.74 16.00
N ILE A 177 11.25 10.06 14.84
CA ILE A 177 10.07 9.84 13.99
C ILE A 177 8.96 9.09 14.73
N VAL A 178 9.29 8.22 15.68
CA VAL A 178 8.32 7.42 16.44
C VAL A 178 7.40 8.33 17.24
N LYS A 179 7.96 9.37 17.87
CA LYS A 179 7.18 10.36 18.62
C LYS A 179 6.34 11.22 17.67
N ASP A 180 6.94 11.77 16.62
CA ASP A 180 6.24 12.66 15.69
C ASP A 180 5.08 11.93 14.97
N TYR A 181 5.28 10.66 14.61
CA TYR A 181 4.21 9.82 14.06
C TYR A 181 3.13 9.52 15.10
N SER A 182 3.49 9.23 16.36
CA SER A 182 2.52 9.00 17.43
C SER A 182 1.66 10.25 17.70
N ASP A 183 2.27 11.43 17.67
CA ASP A 183 1.59 12.72 17.83
C ASP A 183 0.61 12.98 16.67
N TYR A 184 1.01 12.67 15.44
CA TYR A 184 0.16 12.71 14.25
C TYR A 184 -1.01 11.72 14.33
N ALA A 185 -0.75 10.48 14.76
CA ALA A 185 -1.78 9.47 14.96
C ALA A 185 -2.77 9.88 16.07
N ASP A 186 -2.28 10.43 17.19
CA ASP A 186 -3.13 10.96 18.28
C ASP A 186 -4.12 12.01 17.75
N LEU A 187 -3.62 12.94 16.93
CA LEU A 187 -4.44 13.95 16.28
C LEU A 187 -5.50 13.31 15.38
N CYS A 188 -5.13 12.37 14.52
CA CYS A 188 -6.08 11.70 13.63
C CYS A 188 -7.17 10.95 14.41
N PHE A 189 -6.80 10.23 15.48
CA PHE A 189 -7.77 9.52 16.32
C PHE A 189 -8.71 10.49 17.02
N LYS A 190 -8.20 11.60 17.56
CA LYS A 190 -8.99 12.64 18.22
C LYS A 190 -9.96 13.29 17.24
N THR A 191 -9.52 13.56 16.02
CA THR A 191 -10.26 14.37 15.05
C THR A 191 -11.28 13.56 14.24
N PHE A 192 -10.98 12.30 13.92
CA PHE A 192 -11.80 11.50 13.00
C PHE A 192 -12.37 10.21 13.61
N GLY A 193 -11.87 9.79 14.78
CA GLY A 193 -12.19 8.49 15.37
C GLY A 193 -13.61 8.35 15.95
N ASP A 194 -14.34 9.45 16.05
CA ASP A 194 -15.79 9.43 16.31
C ASP A 194 -16.53 8.68 15.18
N ARG A 195 -16.07 8.83 13.94
CA ARG A 195 -16.65 8.25 12.72
C ARG A 195 -15.86 7.08 12.13
N VAL A 196 -14.53 7.11 12.21
CA VAL A 196 -13.67 6.06 11.66
C VAL A 196 -13.57 4.88 12.63
N LYS A 197 -13.90 3.67 12.16
CA LYS A 197 -13.88 2.43 12.95
C LYS A 197 -12.84 1.41 12.51
N PHE A 198 -12.15 1.64 11.41
CA PHE A 198 -11.12 0.74 10.89
C PHE A 198 -9.86 1.55 10.58
N TRP A 199 -8.87 1.43 11.45
CA TRP A 199 -7.59 2.10 11.34
C TRP A 199 -6.50 1.13 10.87
N VAL A 200 -5.68 1.59 9.95
CA VAL A 200 -4.43 0.96 9.54
C VAL A 200 -3.33 1.96 9.87
N THR A 201 -2.35 1.59 10.68
CA THR A 201 -1.25 2.52 11.02
C THR A 201 -0.44 2.87 9.78
N MET A 202 -0.03 1.86 9.02
CA MET A 202 0.79 2.06 7.84
C MET A 202 0.53 0.99 6.80
N ASN A 203 0.68 1.39 5.55
CA ASN A 203 0.79 0.49 4.42
C ASN A 203 2.21 -0.06 4.36
N GLU A 204 2.37 -1.38 4.22
CA GLU A 204 3.55 -2.07 3.68
C GLU A 204 4.91 -1.50 4.14
N PRO A 205 5.19 -1.49 5.47
CA PRO A 205 6.44 -0.96 5.99
C PRO A 205 7.67 -1.68 5.43
N ASN A 206 7.54 -2.99 5.16
CA ASN A 206 8.56 -3.79 4.47
C ASN A 206 8.82 -3.24 3.06
N GLY A 207 7.77 -3.04 2.26
CA GLY A 207 7.86 -2.47 0.91
C GLY A 207 8.46 -1.07 0.90
N PHE A 208 8.01 -0.19 1.80
CA PHE A 208 8.56 1.15 1.95
C PHE A 208 10.06 1.13 2.28
N SER A 209 10.43 0.31 3.27
CA SER A 209 11.81 0.21 3.74
C SER A 209 12.76 -0.30 2.64
N MET A 210 12.38 -1.41 1.98
CA MET A 210 13.20 -2.00 0.92
C MET A 210 13.35 -1.06 -0.28
N ASN A 211 12.26 -0.44 -0.74
CA ASN A 211 12.30 0.39 -1.94
C ASN A 211 12.89 1.78 -1.69
N GLY A 212 12.63 2.37 -0.52
CA GLY A 212 13.09 3.72 -0.16
C GLY A 212 14.55 3.79 0.29
N TYR A 213 15.04 2.72 0.95
CA TYR A 213 16.37 2.69 1.58
C TYR A 213 17.27 1.52 1.12
N GLY A 214 16.70 0.53 0.42
CA GLY A 214 17.43 -0.64 -0.09
C GLY A 214 17.79 -0.49 -1.56
N THR A 215 16.79 -0.41 -2.44
CA THR A 215 16.99 -0.25 -3.89
C THR A 215 17.01 1.21 -4.33
N GLY A 216 16.50 2.13 -3.51
CA GLY A 216 16.42 3.56 -3.83
C GLY A 216 15.52 3.89 -5.03
N THR A 217 14.54 3.01 -5.30
CA THR A 217 13.54 3.16 -6.36
C THR A 217 12.33 3.98 -5.92
N PHE A 218 12.07 4.06 -4.61
CA PHE A 218 11.02 4.90 -4.02
C PHE A 218 11.66 6.06 -3.25
N ALA A 219 10.89 7.13 -2.99
CA ALA A 219 11.31 8.19 -2.09
C ALA A 219 11.69 7.63 -0.70
N PRO A 220 12.76 8.12 -0.03
CA PRO A 220 13.63 9.23 -0.42
C PRO A 220 14.76 8.88 -1.41
N GLY A 221 14.79 7.67 -1.95
CA GLY A 221 15.67 7.30 -3.06
C GLY A 221 17.10 6.95 -2.63
N ARG A 222 17.27 6.35 -1.45
CA ARG A 222 18.57 6.03 -0.85
C ARG A 222 18.95 4.58 -1.13
N CYS A 223 20.21 4.38 -1.51
CA CYS A 223 20.80 3.06 -1.70
C CYS A 223 22.32 3.16 -1.72
N SER A 224 23.00 2.03 -1.57
CA SER A 224 24.43 1.96 -1.82
C SER A 224 24.73 2.16 -3.31
N ASN A 225 25.87 2.79 -3.62
CA ASN A 225 26.33 3.03 -4.99
C ASN A 225 26.47 1.77 -5.86
N TYR A 226 26.69 0.60 -5.25
CA TYR A 226 26.76 -0.68 -5.95
C TYR A 226 25.38 -1.33 -6.20
N VAL A 227 24.30 -0.80 -5.63
CA VAL A 227 22.93 -1.30 -5.82
C VAL A 227 22.22 -0.53 -6.93
N GLY A 228 22.34 0.78 -6.95
CA GLY A 228 21.65 1.63 -7.91
C GLY A 228 22.26 3.01 -8.01
N ASN A 229 21.65 3.85 -8.86
CA ASN A 229 22.04 5.23 -9.04
C ASN A 229 21.53 6.10 -7.87
N CYS A 230 22.15 5.94 -6.70
CA CYS A 230 21.91 6.75 -5.51
C CYS A 230 23.21 7.44 -5.10
N THR A 231 23.12 8.71 -4.75
CA THR A 231 24.26 9.51 -4.29
C THR A 231 24.57 9.30 -2.81
N VAL A 232 23.59 8.80 -2.05
CA VAL A 232 23.65 8.58 -0.60
C VAL A 232 22.86 7.33 -0.21
N GLY A 233 23.24 6.71 0.89
CA GLY A 233 22.53 5.58 1.48
C GLY A 233 23.43 4.38 1.78
N ASN A 234 22.88 3.42 2.51
CA ASN A 234 23.52 2.13 2.75
C ASN A 234 22.46 1.02 2.75
N SER A 235 22.38 0.28 1.64
CA SER A 235 21.39 -0.78 1.42
C SER A 235 21.53 -1.96 2.38
N ALA A 236 22.67 -2.10 3.05
CA ALA A 236 22.91 -3.16 4.02
C ALA A 236 22.45 -2.80 5.45
N THR A 237 22.15 -1.53 5.74
CA THR A 237 21.81 -1.08 7.10
C THR A 237 20.54 -0.26 7.17
N GLU A 238 20.34 0.69 6.26
CA GLU A 238 19.23 1.64 6.32
C GLU A 238 17.84 0.99 6.26
N PRO A 239 17.60 -0.07 5.46
CA PRO A 239 16.31 -0.77 5.49
C PRO A 239 15.96 -1.33 6.88
N TYR A 240 16.95 -1.88 7.60
CA TYR A 240 16.76 -2.40 8.96
C TYR A 240 16.45 -1.29 9.97
N ILE A 241 17.12 -0.16 9.85
CA ILE A 241 16.88 1.01 10.71
C ILE A 241 15.47 1.56 10.46
N ALA A 242 15.09 1.75 9.20
CA ALA A 242 13.77 2.27 8.83
C ALA A 242 12.65 1.33 9.28
N ALA A 243 12.77 0.02 9.00
CA ALA A 243 11.79 -0.98 9.43
C ALA A 243 11.64 -1.02 10.95
N HIS A 244 12.75 -0.93 11.70
CA HIS A 244 12.71 -0.89 13.15
C HIS A 244 11.89 0.30 13.68
N HIS A 245 12.13 1.51 13.17
CA HIS A 245 11.37 2.68 13.58
C HIS A 245 9.90 2.64 13.11
N LEU A 246 9.61 2.07 11.95
CA LEU A 246 8.24 1.83 11.48
C LEU A 246 7.47 0.90 12.43
N LEU A 247 8.08 -0.21 12.85
CA LEU A 247 7.48 -1.15 13.81
C LEU A 247 7.27 -0.51 15.19
N LEU A 248 8.24 0.26 15.69
CA LEU A 248 8.08 1.01 16.93
C LEU A 248 6.96 2.04 16.82
N ALA A 249 6.89 2.79 15.72
CA ALA A 249 5.83 3.77 15.46
C ALA A 249 4.43 3.11 15.38
N HIS A 250 4.32 1.95 14.71
CA HIS A 250 3.11 1.13 14.73
C HIS A 250 2.72 0.73 16.15
N ALA A 251 3.64 0.12 16.90
CA ALA A 251 3.37 -0.36 18.25
C ALA A 251 2.94 0.78 19.20
N THR A 252 3.62 1.92 19.13
CA THR A 252 3.28 3.11 19.92
C THR A 252 1.87 3.64 19.58
N ALA A 253 1.53 3.77 18.29
CA ALA A 253 0.21 4.24 17.88
C ALA A 253 -0.91 3.23 18.22
N VAL A 254 -0.65 1.92 18.11
CA VAL A 254 -1.60 0.87 18.52
C VAL A 254 -1.83 0.91 20.03
N LYS A 255 -0.77 1.01 20.83
CA LYS A 255 -0.87 1.13 22.28
C LYS A 255 -1.71 2.35 22.66
N LEU A 256 -1.38 3.51 22.09
CA LEU A 256 -2.13 4.75 22.27
C LEU A 256 -3.61 4.57 21.92
N TYR A 257 -3.93 3.99 20.77
CA TYR A 257 -5.31 3.77 20.36
C TYR A 257 -6.07 2.85 21.33
N ARG A 258 -5.48 1.71 21.69
CA ARG A 258 -6.10 0.71 22.57
C ARG A 258 -6.37 1.24 23.97
N GLU A 259 -5.43 2.00 24.53
CA GLU A 259 -5.54 2.52 25.89
C GLU A 259 -6.43 3.77 25.95
N LYS A 260 -6.28 4.69 25.00
CA LYS A 260 -6.91 6.01 25.06
C LYS A 260 -8.20 6.15 24.25
N TYR A 261 -8.38 5.43 23.14
CA TYR A 261 -9.46 5.72 22.18
C TYR A 261 -10.43 4.56 21.99
N GLN A 262 -9.94 3.33 21.90
CA GLN A 262 -10.74 2.14 21.62
C GLN A 262 -11.89 1.93 22.62
N PRO A 263 -11.77 2.20 23.95
CA PRO A 263 -12.86 2.00 24.90
C PRO A 263 -14.15 2.76 24.56
N TYR A 264 -14.04 3.98 24.01
CA TYR A 264 -15.21 4.79 23.66
C TYR A 264 -15.45 4.92 22.15
N GLN A 265 -14.42 4.89 21.30
CA GLN A 265 -14.58 4.94 19.85
C GLN A 265 -15.02 3.60 19.26
N LYS A 266 -14.71 2.49 19.95
CA LYS A 266 -15.12 1.11 19.59
C LYS A 266 -14.66 0.67 18.19
N GLY A 267 -13.57 1.24 17.68
CA GLY A 267 -12.96 0.85 16.41
C GLY A 267 -11.93 -0.28 16.55
N LYS A 268 -11.37 -0.69 15.42
CA LYS A 268 -10.27 -1.66 15.30
C LYS A 268 -9.06 -0.96 14.69
N ILE A 269 -7.87 -1.38 15.10
CA ILE A 269 -6.60 -0.89 14.55
C ILE A 269 -5.70 -2.05 14.18
N GLY A 270 -5.01 -1.94 13.05
CA GLY A 270 -4.06 -2.92 12.55
C GLY A 270 -3.00 -2.30 11.64
N ILE A 271 -2.36 -3.14 10.85
CA ILE A 271 -1.30 -2.80 9.89
C ILE A 271 -1.52 -3.59 8.60
N THR A 272 -1.13 -3.02 7.46
CA THR A 272 -1.16 -3.72 6.17
C THR A 272 0.26 -4.14 5.83
N ILE A 273 0.48 -5.42 5.57
CA ILE A 273 1.78 -5.97 5.17
C ILE A 273 1.62 -6.57 3.77
N VAL A 274 2.58 -6.31 2.88
CA VAL A 274 2.64 -6.95 1.56
C VAL A 274 3.53 -8.18 1.63
N THR A 275 3.13 -9.22 0.92
CA THR A 275 4.04 -10.33 0.63
C THR A 275 3.73 -10.96 -0.71
N HIS A 276 4.76 -11.52 -1.34
CA HIS A 276 4.57 -12.50 -2.40
C HIS A 276 4.34 -13.87 -1.78
N TRP A 277 3.64 -14.74 -2.52
CA TRP A 277 3.71 -16.17 -2.25
C TRP A 277 4.97 -16.73 -2.88
N PHE A 278 5.94 -17.14 -2.06
CA PHE A 278 7.22 -17.65 -2.54
C PHE A 278 7.17 -19.15 -2.75
N GLU A 279 7.31 -19.58 -4.00
CA GLU A 279 7.38 -21.00 -4.35
C GLU A 279 8.83 -21.45 -4.60
N PRO A 280 9.21 -22.66 -4.14
CA PRO A 280 10.53 -23.22 -4.45
C PRO A 280 10.73 -23.38 -5.97
N LYS A 281 11.82 -22.82 -6.51
CA LYS A 281 12.16 -22.94 -7.94
C LYS A 281 12.26 -24.39 -8.42
N THR A 282 12.77 -25.29 -7.56
CA THR A 282 12.85 -26.72 -7.83
C THR A 282 12.46 -27.53 -6.59
N LYS A 283 12.17 -28.83 -6.78
CA LYS A 283 11.79 -29.75 -5.69
C LYS A 283 13.02 -30.25 -4.89
N THR A 284 13.88 -29.34 -4.48
CA THR A 284 15.06 -29.63 -3.64
C THR A 284 14.91 -29.00 -2.27
N ALA A 285 15.53 -29.62 -1.25
CA ALA A 285 15.52 -29.05 0.10
C ALA A 285 16.19 -27.66 0.16
N ALA A 286 17.18 -27.40 -0.71
CA ALA A 286 17.82 -26.09 -0.81
C ALA A 286 16.85 -25.01 -1.33
N SER A 287 16.08 -25.31 -2.39
CA SER A 287 15.07 -24.41 -2.93
C SER A 287 13.91 -24.18 -1.96
N GLN A 288 13.48 -25.20 -1.21
CA GLN A 288 12.49 -25.05 -0.16
C GLN A 288 12.96 -24.08 0.92
N ARG A 289 14.20 -24.26 1.43
CA ARG A 289 14.79 -23.33 2.39
C ARG A 289 14.96 -21.92 1.83
N ALA A 290 15.24 -21.77 0.53
CA ALA A 290 15.36 -20.47 -0.10
C ALA A 290 14.02 -19.73 -0.16
N ALA A 291 12.93 -20.43 -0.54
CA ALA A 291 11.58 -19.86 -0.53
C ALA A 291 11.13 -19.45 0.89
N SER A 292 11.40 -20.30 1.89
CA SER A 292 11.14 -19.95 3.30
C SER A 292 11.91 -18.70 3.74
N ARG A 293 13.22 -18.62 3.45
CA ARG A 293 14.01 -17.42 3.79
C ARG A 293 13.51 -16.17 3.08
N ALA A 294 13.07 -16.27 1.82
CA ALA A 294 12.49 -15.14 1.10
C ALA A 294 11.20 -14.65 1.79
N LEU A 295 10.34 -15.59 2.23
CA LEU A 295 9.15 -15.26 3.00
C LEU A 295 9.50 -14.64 4.36
N ASP A 296 10.49 -15.19 5.08
CA ASP A 296 10.92 -14.65 6.38
C ASP A 296 11.40 -13.20 6.24
N PHE A 297 12.23 -12.90 5.24
CA PHE A 297 12.75 -11.56 5.02
C PHE A 297 11.74 -10.57 4.44
N PHE A 298 10.69 -11.05 3.76
CA PHE A 298 9.71 -10.16 3.12
C PHE A 298 8.44 -9.97 3.97
N PHE A 299 8.00 -11.02 4.69
CA PHE A 299 6.78 -11.02 5.51
C PHE A 299 7.04 -11.19 7.01
N GLY A 300 8.00 -12.05 7.38
CA GLY A 300 8.29 -12.32 8.80
C GLY A 300 9.04 -11.20 9.52
N TRP A 301 9.65 -10.29 8.77
CA TRP A 301 10.44 -9.16 9.24
C TRP A 301 9.63 -8.10 9.99
#